data_AF-A0A3D5SAY7-F1
#
_entry.id   AF-A0A3D5SAY7-F1
#
_cell.length_a   1.000
_cell.length_b   1.000
_cell.length_c   1.000
_cell.angle_alpha   90.00
_cell.angle_beta   90.00
_cell.angle_gamma   90.00
#
_symmetry.space_group_name_H-M   'P 1'
#
loop_
_entity.id
_entity.type
_entity.pdbx_description
1 polymer ?
#
loop_
_entity_poly.entity_id
_entity_poly.type
_entity_poly.pdbx_seq_one_letter_code
_entity_poly.pdbx_strand_id
1 'polypeptide(L)' 'MQLPIYLDYSATTPVDPRVAEKMSACLTNEGNFGNPASRSHSFGWQAEEAIETGRSQVA' A
#
# COMPACT_ATOMS: atom_id res chain seq x y z
N MET A 1 17.32 4.64 26.85
CA MET A 1 18.00 3.51 26.18
C MET A 1 18.57 4.01 24.88
N GLN A 2 19.83 3.72 24.56
CA GLN A 2 20.41 4.09 23.27
C GLN A 2 20.14 2.94 22.29
N LEU A 3 19.45 3.22 21.20
CA LEU A 3 19.20 2.25 20.15
C LEU A 3 20.46 2.14 19.26
N PRO A 4 20.75 0.95 18.71
CA PRO A 4 21.85 0.80 17.75
C PRO A 4 21.59 1.64 16.49
N ILE A 5 22.66 2.17 15.89
CA ILE A 5 22.57 2.88 14.60
C ILE A 5 22.40 1.84 13.49
N TYR A 6 21.34 1.95 12.70
CA TYR A 6 21.09 1.08 11.56
C TYR A 6 21.79 1.64 10.31
N LEU A 7 22.78 0.92 9.79
CA LEU A 7 23.56 1.30 8.59
C LEU A 7 23.43 0.29 7.44
N ASP A 8 22.58 -0.72 7.58
CA ASP A 8 22.43 -1.82 6.61
C ASP A 8 21.26 -1.62 5.64
N TYR A 9 21.14 -0.41 5.08
CA TYR A 9 20.06 -0.05 4.14
C TYR A 9 20.14 -0.78 2.79
N SER A 10 21.31 -1.35 2.46
CA SER A 10 21.48 -2.19 1.27
C SER A 10 20.85 -3.59 1.44
N ALA A 11 20.68 -4.08 2.67
CA ALA A 11 19.99 -5.34 2.93
C ALA A 11 18.47 -5.17 2.90
N THR A 12 17.94 -4.18 3.62
CA THR A 12 16.53 -3.80 3.59
C THR A 12 16.34 -2.41 4.19
N THR A 13 15.15 -1.84 4.03
CA THR A 13 14.85 -0.48 4.50
C THR A 13 13.56 -0.47 5.32
N PRO A 14 13.46 0.36 6.38
CA PRO A 14 12.19 0.64 7.02
C PRO A 14 11.22 1.25 6.00
N VAL A 15 9.96 0.83 6.05
CA VAL A 15 8.90 1.40 5.21
C VAL A 15 8.71 2.87 5.60
N ASP A 16 8.67 3.77 4.61
CA ASP A 16 8.34 5.18 4.83
C ASP A 16 6.93 5.28 5.45
N PRO A 17 6.71 6.10 6.50
CA PRO A 17 5.40 6.23 7.15
C PRO A 17 4.24 6.51 6.18
N ARG A 18 4.50 7.27 5.10
CA ARG A 18 3.49 7.59 4.07
C ARG A 18 3.08 6.36 3.27
N VAL A 19 4.03 5.44 3.03
CA VAL A 19 3.75 4.15 2.37
C VAL A 19 2.93 3.27 3.31
N ALA A 20 3.29 3.19 4.58
CA ALA A 20 2.54 2.41 5.56
C ALA A 20 1.08 2.89 5.70
N GLU A 21 0.85 4.20 5.74
CA GLU A 21 -0.49 4.80 5.77
C GLU A 21 -1.31 4.41 4.53
N LYS A 22 -0.75 4.56 3.33
CA LYS A 22 -1.43 4.21 2.07
C LYS A 22 -1.75 2.73 1.96
N MET A 23 -0.82 1.87 2.38
CA MET A 23 -1.04 0.42 2.37
C MET A 23 -2.13 0.02 3.37
N SER A 24 -2.14 0.60 4.56
CA SER A 24 -3.11 0.28 5.62
C SER A 24 -4.55 0.61 5.21
N ALA A 25 -4.73 1.67 4.42
CA ALA A 25 -6.02 2.06 3.87
C ALA A 25 -6.66 1.02 2.94
N CYS A 26 -5.94 -0.03 2.54
CA CYS A 26 -6.46 -1.11 1.69
C CYS A 26 -6.74 -2.43 2.44
N LEU A 27 -6.51 -2.49 3.76
CA LEU A 27 -6.51 -3.76 4.50
C LEU A 27 -7.79 -4.03 5.31
N THR A 28 -8.43 -2.98 5.83
CA THR A 28 -9.58 -3.12 6.73
C THR A 28 -10.90 -2.89 6.00
N ASN A 29 -12.00 -3.32 6.62
CA ASN A 29 -13.37 -3.13 6.13
C ASN A 29 -13.80 -1.67 5.97
N GLU A 30 -13.12 -0.73 6.65
CA GLU A 30 -13.35 0.71 6.53
C GLU A 30 -12.63 1.31 5.31
N GLY A 31 -11.72 0.57 4.68
CA GLY A 31 -10.88 1.01 3.57
C GLY A 31 -11.21 0.39 2.22
N ASN A 32 -10.24 0.44 1.31
CA ASN A 32 -10.32 -0.14 -0.03
C ASN A 32 -9.87 -1.60 -0.04
N PHE A 33 -10.68 -2.48 0.54
CA PHE A 33 -10.38 -3.92 0.69
C PHE A 33 -10.89 -4.78 -0.48
N GLY A 34 -11.49 -4.17 -1.50
CA GLY A 34 -12.17 -4.89 -2.58
C GLY A 34 -11.22 -5.72 -3.45
N ASN A 35 -11.76 -6.76 -4.08
CA ASN A 35 -11.04 -7.47 -5.14
C ASN A 35 -11.16 -6.68 -6.46
N PRO A 36 -10.05 -6.22 -7.06
CA PRO A 36 -10.06 -5.45 -8.32
C PRO A 36 -10.68 -6.22 -9.50
N ALA A 37 -10.73 -7.56 -9.44
CA ALA A 37 -11.36 -8.36 -10.48
C ALA A 37 -12.91 -8.32 -10.44
N SER A 38 -13.50 -7.80 -9.35
CA SER A 38 -14.95 -7.71 -9.20
C SER A 38 -15.53 -6.52 -9.98
N ARG A 39 -16.02 -6.77 -11.19
CA ARG A 39 -16.50 -5.71 -12.10
C ARG A 39 -17.94 -5.24 -11.86
N SER A 40 -18.68 -5.87 -10.95
CA SER A 40 -20.13 -5.66 -10.78
C SER A 40 -20.49 -4.67 -9.68
N HIS A 41 -19.55 -4.21 -8.86
CA HIS A 41 -19.83 -3.35 -7.71
C HIS A 41 -18.67 -2.39 -7.39
N SER A 42 -18.99 -1.32 -6.66
CA SER A 42 -18.07 -0.22 -6.34
C SER A 42 -16.78 -0.66 -5.64
N PHE A 43 -16.83 -1.66 -4.74
CA PHE A 43 -15.62 -2.12 -4.05
C PHE A 43 -14.53 -2.62 -5.01
N GLY A 44 -14.89 -3.26 -6.12
CA GLY A 44 -13.90 -3.73 -7.08
C GLY A 44 -13.37 -2.60 -7.96
N TRP A 45 -14.23 -1.66 -8.36
CA TRP A 45 -13.82 -0.48 -9.14
C TRP A 45 -12.81 0.40 -8.38
N GLN A 46 -13.04 0.62 -7.08
CA GLN A 46 -12.10 1.38 -6.25
C GLN A 46 -10.75 0.67 -6.10
N ALA A 47 -10.75 -0.66 -5.98
CA ALA A 47 -9.52 -1.44 -5.90
C ALA A 47 -8.75 -1.44 -7.24
N GLU A 48 -9.45 -1.51 -8.37
CA GLU A 48 -8.87 -1.41 -9.71
C GLU A 48 -8.20 -0.04 -9.93
N GLU A 49 -8.89 1.06 -9.58
CA GLU A 49 -8.35 2.41 -9.68
C GLU A 49 -7.08 2.60 -8.83
N ALA A 50 -7.05 2.05 -7.62
CA ALA A 50 -5.87 2.10 -6.76
C ALA A 50 -4.67 1.34 -7.35
N ILE A 51 -4.91 0.18 -7.97
CA ILE A 51 -3.87 -0.60 -8.65
C ILE A 51 -3.34 0.16 -9.87
N GLU A 52 -4.20 0.74 -10.69
CA GLU A 52 -3.76 1.48 -11.88
C GLU A 52 -3.00 2.75 -11.52
N THR A 53 -3.41 3.44 -10.45
CA THR A 53 -2.63 4.54 -9.87
C THR A 53 -1.24 4.07 -9.46
N GLY A 54 -1.13 2.97 -8.70
CA GLY A 54 0.15 2.41 -8.28
C GLY A 54 1.03 1.98 -9.46
N ARG A 55 0.43 1.37 -10.50
CA ARG A 55 1.12 0.99 -11.74
C ARG A 55 1.73 2.21 -12.42
N SER A 56 0.97 3.29 -12.55
CA SER A 56 1.43 4.54 -13.20
C SER A 56 2.54 5.27 -12.45
N GLN A 57 2.71 5.02 -11.15
CA GLN A 57 3.77 5.61 -10.33
C GLN A 57 5.11 4.84 -10.41
N VAL A 58 5.06 3.57 -10.83
CA VAL A 58 6.23 2.69 -10.93
C VAL A 58 6.71 2.53 -12.38
N ALA A 59 5.77 2.47 -13.34
CA ALA A 59 6.03 2.32 -14.77
C ALA A 59 6.50 3.63 -15.42
#